data_AF-A0A078IMB4-F1
#
_entry.id   AF-A0A078IMB4-F1
#
_cell.length_a   1.000
_cell.length_b   1.000
_cell.length_c   1.000
_cell.angle_alpha   90.00
_cell.angle_beta   90.00
_cell.angle_gamma   90.00
#
_symmetry.space_group_name_H-M   'P 1'
#
loop_
_entity.id
_entity.type
_entity.pdbx_description
1 polymer ?
#
loop_
_entity_poly.entity_id
_entity_poly.type
_entity_poly.pdbx_seq_one_letter_code
_entity_poly.pdbx_strand_id
1 'polypeptide(L)'
;MITEREYVSAMRALHELKSQKHLAEVLESEERVGEAVGVLRRASAAARRSMPSKEDKWITIFKNEREEVSKKMAKYEKLNDFLLERIPVETELPFPKGETIVKLIPYIPTRWEQELRFK
;
A
#
# COMPACT_ATOMS: atom_id res chain seq x y z
N MET A 1 -21.63 10.11 6.29
CA MET A 1 -21.35 9.02 5.33
C MET A 1 -20.18 9.39 4.44
N ILE A 2 -19.38 8.39 4.10
CA ILE A 2 -18.26 8.48 3.17
C ILE A 2 -18.76 8.03 1.81
N THR A 3 -18.30 8.72 0.77
CA THR A 3 -18.65 8.38 -0.60
C THR A 3 -17.90 7.12 -1.02
N GLU A 4 -18.49 6.33 -1.92
CA GLU A 4 -17.83 5.16 -2.52
C GLU A 4 -16.43 5.52 -3.05
N ARG A 5 -16.31 6.70 -3.68
CA ARG A 5 -15.04 7.20 -4.22
C ARG A 5 -13.98 7.42 -3.14
N GLU A 6 -14.35 8.02 -2.01
CA GLU A 6 -13.44 8.22 -0.88
C GLU A 6 -12.99 6.88 -0.30
N TYR A 7 -13.91 5.91 -0.19
CA TYR A 7 -13.58 4.56 0.29
C TYR A 7 -12.59 3.83 -0.62
N VAL A 8 -12.86 3.78 -1.93
CA VAL A 8 -11.98 3.12 -2.91
C VAL A 8 -10.61 3.79 -2.95
N SER A 9 -10.56 5.12 -2.88
CA SER A 9 -9.30 5.87 -2.85
C SER A 9 -8.48 5.55 -1.59
N ALA A 10 -9.11 5.47 -0.42
CA ALA A 10 -8.45 5.12 0.83
C ALA A 10 -7.91 3.68 0.80
N MET A 11 -8.70 2.74 0.28
CA MET A 11 -8.27 1.34 0.15
C MET A 11 -7.11 1.17 -0.83
N ARG A 12 -7.13 1.91 -1.95
CA ARG A 12 -6.00 1.95 -2.88
C ARG A 12 -4.73 2.43 -2.19
N ALA A 13 -4.80 3.55 -1.46
CA ALA A 13 -3.65 4.09 -0.74
C ALA A 13 -3.14 3.12 0.35
N LEU A 14 -4.04 2.42 1.04
CA LEU A 14 -3.68 1.42 2.05
C LEU A 14 -2.93 0.24 1.43
N HIS A 15 -3.46 -0.28 0.32
CA HIS A 15 -2.86 -1.39 -0.39
C HIS A 15 -1.48 -1.03 -0.95
N GLU A 16 -1.35 0.17 -1.51
CA GLU A 16 -0.08 0.69 -2.01
C GLU A 16 0.95 0.85 -0.88
N LEU A 17 0.56 1.39 0.27
CA LEU A 17 1.43 1.49 1.45
C LEU A 17 1.93 0.12 1.92
N LYS A 18 1.03 -0.87 2.02
CA LYS A 18 1.38 -2.25 2.38
C LYS A 18 2.33 -2.90 1.38
N SER A 19 2.08 -2.70 0.09
CA SER A 19 2.91 -3.25 -0.98
C SER A 19 4.32 -2.67 -0.95
N GLN A 20 4.46 -1.36 -0.78
CA GLN A 20 5.76 -0.70 -0.66
C GLN A 20 6.51 -1.11 0.63
N LYS A 21 5.78 -1.29 1.74
CA LYS A 21 6.36 -1.83 2.98
C LYS A 21 6.97 -3.21 2.76
N HIS A 22 6.23 -4.10 2.10
CA HIS A 22 6.72 -5.44 1.81
C HIS A 22 7.92 -5.43 0.85
N LEU A 23 7.92 -4.55 -0.17
CA LEU A 23 9.07 -4.36 -1.03
C LEU A 23 10.32 -3.91 -0.24
N ALA A 24 10.15 -2.98 0.70
CA ALA A 24 11.25 -2.53 1.56
C ALA A 24 11.79 -3.64 2.47
N GLU A 25 10.94 -4.56 2.95
CA GLU A 25 11.37 -5.75 3.70
C GLU A 25 12.23 -6.68 2.84
N VAL A 26 11.82 -6.91 1.60
CA VAL A 26 12.60 -7.71 0.64
C VAL A 26 13.95 -7.04 0.37
N LEU A 27 13.96 -5.73 0.09
CA LEU A 27 15.20 -4.98 -0.15
C LEU A 27 16.15 -5.00 1.04
N GLU A 28 15.64 -4.86 2.27
CA GLU A 28 16.48 -5.01 3.46
C GLU A 28 17.06 -6.43 3.57
N SER A 29 16.27 -7.47 3.28
CA SER A 29 16.77 -8.86 3.30
C SER A 29 17.82 -9.14 2.21
N GLU A 30 17.85 -8.32 1.17
CA GLU A 30 18.87 -8.32 0.10
C GLU A 30 20.06 -7.39 0.41
N GLU A 31 20.17 -6.86 1.63
CA GLU A 31 21.21 -5.90 2.05
C GLU A 31 21.21 -4.59 1.22
N ARG A 32 20.04 -4.19 0.70
CA ARG A 32 19.85 -2.95 -0.08
C ARG A 32 19.09 -1.93 0.76
N VAL A 33 19.67 -1.55 1.89
CA VAL A 33 19.01 -0.73 2.92
C VAL A 33 18.72 0.69 2.41
N GLY A 34 19.61 1.28 1.61
CA GLY A 34 19.42 2.60 1.01
C GLY A 34 18.17 2.65 0.10
N GLU A 35 17.93 1.60 -0.66
CA GLU A 35 16.73 1.45 -1.49
C GLU A 35 15.47 1.24 -0.63
N ALA A 36 15.56 0.41 0.40
CA ALA A 36 14.47 0.17 1.34
C ALA A 36 14.01 1.48 2.00
N VAL A 37 14.95 2.32 2.46
CA VAL A 37 14.65 3.66 3.01
C VAL A 37 13.97 4.54 1.97
N GLY A 38 14.50 4.59 0.74
CA GLY A 38 13.91 5.39 -0.33
C GLY A 38 12.46 4.98 -0.64
N VAL A 39 12.20 3.68 -0.74
CA VAL A 39 10.86 3.11 -0.96
C VAL A 39 9.90 3.51 0.16
N LEU A 40 10.29 3.41 1.43
CA LEU A 40 9.44 3.79 2.56
C LEU A 40 9.18 5.30 2.62
N ARG A 41 10.16 6.15 2.29
CA ARG A 41 9.98 7.60 2.22
C ARG A 41 8.94 7.99 1.16
N ARG A 42 9.04 7.42 -0.04
CA ARG A 42 8.06 7.61 -1.12
C ARG A 42 6.67 7.17 -0.67
N ALA A 43 6.55 5.97 -0.10
CA ALA A 43 5.28 5.42 0.36
C ALA A 43 4.63 6.27 1.46
N SER A 44 5.42 6.74 2.42
CA SER A 44 4.96 7.63 3.50
C SER A 44 4.46 8.97 2.97
N ALA A 45 5.19 9.58 2.01
CA ALA A 45 4.78 10.82 1.37
C ALA A 45 3.47 10.67 0.57
N ALA A 46 3.32 9.56 -0.18
CA ALA A 46 2.08 9.25 -0.89
C ALA A 46 0.91 9.01 0.08
N ALA A 47 1.12 8.20 1.12
CA ALA A 47 0.10 7.91 2.11
C ALA A 47 -0.38 9.20 2.80
N ARG A 48 0.51 10.14 3.14
CA ARG A 48 0.22 11.45 3.76
C ARG A 48 -0.89 12.21 3.04
N ARG A 49 -0.89 12.21 1.71
CA ARG A 49 -1.86 12.92 0.87
C ARG A 49 -3.24 12.28 0.84
N SER A 50 -3.33 10.98 1.14
CA SER A 50 -4.55 10.18 0.93
C SER A 50 -5.44 10.05 2.16
N MET A 51 -5.21 10.81 3.24
CA MET A 51 -5.99 10.68 4.47
C MET A 51 -7.37 11.32 4.36
N PRO A 52 -8.44 10.55 4.54
CA PRO A 52 -9.80 11.08 4.63
C PRO A 52 -10.05 11.74 5.98
N SER A 53 -10.82 12.83 5.96
CA SER A 53 -11.00 13.73 7.10
C SER A 53 -12.00 13.24 8.17
N LYS A 54 -12.75 12.16 7.94
CA LYS A 54 -13.83 11.69 8.84
C LYS A 54 -13.47 10.39 9.52
N GLU A 55 -13.44 10.39 10.85
CA GLU A 55 -13.07 9.23 11.68
C GLU A 55 -14.03 8.04 11.53
N ASP A 56 -13.54 6.97 10.91
CA ASP A 56 -14.21 5.68 10.78
C ASP A 56 -13.26 4.54 11.24
N LYS A 57 -13.81 3.35 11.51
CA LYS A 57 -13.02 2.17 11.94
C LYS A 57 -11.85 1.80 11.01
N TRP A 58 -11.98 1.99 9.69
CA TRP A 58 -10.92 1.66 8.73
C TRP A 58 -9.79 2.70 8.71
N ILE A 59 -10.01 3.90 9.25
CA ILE A 59 -8.93 4.87 9.48
C ILE A 59 -7.97 4.36 10.55
N THR A 60 -8.46 3.63 11.55
CA THR A 60 -7.58 3.00 12.55
C THR A 60 -6.63 1.99 11.90
N ILE A 61 -7.12 1.18 10.95
CA ILE A 61 -6.28 0.24 10.19
C ILE A 61 -5.20 1.00 9.41
N PHE A 62 -5.58 2.10 8.76
CA PHE A 62 -4.65 2.93 8.01
C PHE A 62 -3.61 3.63 8.90
N LYS A 63 -4.04 4.16 10.06
CA LYS A 63 -3.16 4.75 11.07
C LYS A 63 -2.15 3.72 11.60
N ASN A 64 -2.60 2.52 11.94
CA ASN A 64 -1.74 1.44 12.40
C ASN A 64 -0.71 1.06 11.34
N GLU A 65 -1.12 0.93 10.07
CA GLU A 65 -0.21 0.61 8.99
C GLU A 65 0.88 1.68 8.80
N ARG A 66 0.51 2.97 8.91
CA ARG A 66 1.49 4.07 8.86
C ARG A 66 2.47 4.05 10.02
N GLU A 67 1.98 3.75 11.21
CA GLU A 67 2.83 3.65 12.40
C GLU A 67 3.88 2.56 12.20
N GLU A 68 3.47 1.39 11.70
CA GLU A 68 4.39 0.29 11.38
C GLU A 68 5.40 0.65 10.28
N VAL A 69 4.97 1.35 9.22
CA VAL A 69 5.89 1.88 8.21
C VAL A 69 6.87 2.89 8.80
N SER A 70 6.41 3.75 9.72
CA SER A 70 7.26 4.75 10.37
C SER A 70 8.31 4.10 11.27
N LYS A 71 7.94 3.08 12.04
CA LYS A 71 8.88 2.28 12.85
C LYS A 71 9.91 1.58 11.99
N LYS A 72 9.50 0.95 10.88
CA LYS A 72 10.42 0.29 9.94
C LYS A 72 11.37 1.27 9.28
N MET A 73 10.86 2.40 8.83
CA MET A 73 11.68 3.45 8.23
C MET A 73 12.73 3.95 9.22
N ALA A 74 12.36 4.21 10.48
CA ALA A 74 13.30 4.60 11.53
C ALA A 74 14.35 3.51 11.83
N LYS A 75 13.97 2.22 11.75
CA LYS A 75 14.93 1.10 11.86
C LYS A 75 15.93 1.14 10.69
N TYR A 76 15.45 1.28 9.47
CA TYR A 76 16.29 1.25 8.27
C TYR A 76 17.17 2.48 8.13
N GLU A 77 16.69 3.66 8.52
CA GLU A 77 17.53 4.88 8.57
C GLU A 77 18.70 4.70 9.54
N LYS A 78 18.46 4.15 10.74
CA LYS A 78 19.53 3.84 11.71
C LYS A 78 20.54 2.81 11.19
N LEU A 79 20.08 1.79 10.47
CA LEU A 79 20.95 0.81 9.82
C LEU A 79 21.78 1.47 8.71
N ASN A 80 21.14 2.34 7.92
CA ASN A 80 21.79 3.04 6.84
C ASN A 80 22.82 4.08 7.33
N ASP A 81 22.61 4.68 8.50
CA ASP A 81 23.60 5.56 9.13
C ASP A 81 24.93 4.83 9.42
N PHE A 82 24.88 3.51 9.63
CA PHE A 82 26.06 2.66 9.80
C PHE A 82 26.66 2.19 8.46
N LEU A 83 25.82 1.80 7.50
CA LEU A 83 26.26 1.25 6.20
C LEU A 83 26.67 2.35 5.20
N LEU A 84 26.15 3.57 5.37
CA LEU A 84 26.35 4.73 4.49
C LEU A 84 25.98 4.46 3.02
N GLU A 85 24.97 3.61 2.76
CA GLU A 85 24.50 3.39 1.40
C GLU A 85 23.83 4.64 0.83
N ARG A 86 24.05 4.86 -0.47
CA ARG A 86 23.35 5.91 -1.21
C ARG A 86 21.88 5.57 -1.30
N ILE A 87 21.03 6.48 -0.85
CA ILE A 87 19.58 6.42 -1.08
C ILE A 87 19.32 6.90 -2.52
N PRO A 88 18.76 6.07 -3.42
CA PRO A 88 18.48 6.50 -4.78
C PRO A 88 17.42 7.59 -4.84
N VAL A 89 17.42 8.34 -5.93
CA VAL A 89 16.35 9.32 -6.20
C VAL A 89 15.06 8.59 -6.60
N GLU A 90 13.91 9.26 -6.46
CA GLU A 90 12.60 8.62 -6.60
C GLU A 90 12.38 7.86 -7.93
N THR A 91 13.00 8.33 -9.02
CA THR A 91 12.94 7.72 -10.36
C THR A 91 13.76 6.43 -10.49
N GLU A 92 14.76 6.24 -9.62
CA GLU A 92 15.63 5.06 -9.60
C GLU A 92 15.09 3.96 -8.68
N LEU A 93 14.09 4.27 -7.83
CA LEU A 93 13.57 3.33 -6.86
C LEU A 93 12.73 2.23 -7.52
N PRO A 94 12.88 0.97 -7.08
CA PRO A 94 12.08 -0.13 -7.59
C PRO A 94 10.60 0.07 -7.26
N PHE A 95 9.73 -0.51 -8.09
CA PHE A 95 8.30 -0.55 -7.88
C PHE A 95 7.83 -1.99 -7.69
N PRO A 96 6.81 -2.22 -6.84
CA PRO A 96 6.17 -3.52 -6.76
C PRO A 96 5.57 -3.91 -8.12
N LYS A 97 5.79 -5.17 -8.53
CA LYS A 97 5.12 -5.73 -9.72
C LYS A 97 3.71 -6.14 -9.33
N GLY A 98 2.71 -5.71 -10.10
CA GLY A 98 1.32 -6.10 -9.92
C GLY A 98 1.04 -7.45 -10.57
N GLU A 99 0.50 -8.39 -9.81
CA GLU A 99 0.06 -9.71 -10.30
C GLU A 99 -1.45 -9.86 -10.10
N THR A 100 -2.18 -10.30 -11.13
CA THR A 100 -3.64 -10.51 -11.01
C THR A 100 -3.92 -11.89 -10.44
N ILE A 101 -4.26 -11.94 -9.15
CA ILE A 101 -4.54 -13.22 -8.45
C ILE A 101 -6.02 -13.60 -8.44
N VAL A 102 -6.92 -12.64 -8.68
CA VAL A 102 -8.37 -12.88 -8.66
C VAL A 102 -8.88 -12.99 -10.10
N LYS A 103 -9.52 -14.12 -10.41
CA LYS A 103 -10.24 -14.32 -11.67
C LYS A 103 -11.73 -14.33 -11.39
N LEU A 104 -12.52 -13.71 -12.28
CA LEU A 104 -13.97 -13.77 -12.19
C LEU A 104 -14.41 -15.21 -12.47
N ILE A 105 -15.16 -15.79 -11.53
CA ILE A 105 -15.81 -17.08 -11.73
C ILE A 105 -17.17 -16.78 -12.34
N PRO A 106 -17.46 -17.26 -13.57
CA PRO A 106 -18.75 -17.01 -14.19
C PRO A 106 -19.85 -17.67 -13.35
N TYR A 107 -20.92 -16.91 -13.11
CA TYR A 107 -22.11 -17.46 -12.48
C TYR A 107 -22.84 -18.35 -13.49
N ILE A 108 -23.09 -19.60 -13.11
CA ILE A 108 -23.90 -20.54 -13.88
C ILE A 108 -25.19 -20.76 -13.08
N PRO A 109 -26.33 -20.22 -13.52
CA PRO A 109 -27.59 -20.42 -12.82
C PRO A 109 -27.96 -21.91 -12.84
N THR A 110 -28.31 -22.43 -11.67
CA THR A 110 -28.77 -23.82 -11.51
C THR A 110 -30.28 -23.97 -11.61
N ARG A 111 -31.00 -22.84 -11.69
CA ARG A 111 -32.46 -22.75 -11.84
C ARG A 111 -32.79 -21.75 -12.93
N TRP A 112 -34.01 -21.85 -13.46
CA TRP A 112 -34.52 -20.86 -14.41
C TRP A 112 -34.67 -19.51 -13.71
N GLU A 113 -33.89 -18.52 -14.13
CA GLU A 113 -33.95 -17.14 -13.64
C GLU A 113 -34.46 -16.23 -14.76
N GLN A 114 -35.46 -15.39 -14.47
CA GLN A 114 -35.90 -14.33 -15.38
C GLN A 114 -35.16 -13.04 -15.05
N GLU A 115 -34.73 -12.30 -16.08
CA GLU A 115 -34.18 -10.96 -15.88
C GLU A 115 -35.22 -10.05 -15.23
N LEU A 116 -34.87 -9.50 -14.06
CA LEU A 116 -35.65 -8.47 -13.39
C LEU A 116 -35.59 -7.19 -14.23
N ARG A 117 -36.64 -6.94 -15.02
CA ARG A 117 -36.84 -5.67 -15.72
C ARG A 117 -37.36 -4.65 -14.72
N PHE A 118 -36.48 -3.78 -14.24
CA PHE A 118 -36.89 -2.59 -13.50
C PHE A 118 -37.47 -1.58 -14.49
N LYS A 119 -38.71 -1.13 -14.25
CA LYS A 119 -39.37 -0.02 -14.97
C LYS A 119 -38.91 1.32 -14.44
#